data_AF-A0A934KEU2-F1
#
_entry.id   AF-A0A934KEU2-F1
#
_cell.length_a   1.000
_cell.length_b   1.000
_cell.length_c   1.000
_cell.angle_alpha   90.00
_cell.angle_beta   90.00
_cell.angle_gamma   90.00
#
_symmetry.space_group_name_H-M   'P 1'
#
loop_
_entity.id
_entity.type
_entity.pdbx_description
1 polymer ?
#
loop_
_entity_poly.entity_id
_entity_poly.type
_entity_poly.pdbx_seq_one_letter_code
_entity_poly.pdbx_strand_id
1 'polypeptide(L)' 'MDEAAGLAAEILGGWAPILTGLEMKPGKSGRFEVSVDGELVFSKAALKRHARPGEIAGLLSPKLGPPLDWR' A
#
# COMPACT_ATOMS: atom_id res chain seq x y z
N MET A 1 -11.54 3.35 -8.51
CA MET A 1 -10.35 2.68 -9.08
C MET A 1 -9.12 3.57 -8.96
N ASP A 2 -9.28 4.89 -9.11
CA ASP A 2 -8.20 5.87 -9.00
C ASP A 2 -7.42 5.84 -7.67
N GLU A 3 -8.08 5.59 -6.55
CA GLU A 3 -7.45 5.57 -5.22
C GLU A 3 -6.42 4.43 -5.05
N ALA A 4 -6.71 3.23 -5.58
CA ALA A 4 -5.82 2.09 -5.47
C ALA A 4 -4.62 2.18 -6.42
N ALA A 5 -4.84 2.70 -7.64
CA ALA A 5 -3.76 2.94 -8.59
C ALA A 5 -2.83 4.08 -8.12
N GLY A 6 -3.40 5.14 -7.54
CA GLY A 6 -2.63 6.23 -6.93
C GLY A 6 -1.73 5.73 -5.80
N LEU A 7 -2.26 4.89 -4.91
CA LEU A 7 -1.44 4.26 -3.86
C LEU A 7 -0.33 3.37 -4.44
N ALA A 8 -0.63 2.57 -5.46
CA ALA A 8 0.40 1.75 -6.11
C ALA A 8 1.52 2.62 -6.70
N ALA A 9 1.19 3.76 -7.30
CA ALA A 9 2.16 4.72 -7.81
C ALA A 9 3.01 5.36 -6.69
N GLU A 10 2.40 5.69 -5.55
CA GLU A 10 3.09 6.18 -4.35
C GLU A 10 4.08 5.13 -3.82
N ILE A 11 3.65 3.88 -3.66
CA ILE A 11 4.49 2.78 -3.16
C ILE A 11 5.65 2.52 -4.11
N LEU A 12 5.39 2.40 -5.42
CA LEU A 12 6.45 2.22 -6.39
C LEU A 12 7.41 3.40 -6.33
N GLY A 13 6.91 4.64 -6.23
CA GLY A 13 7.73 5.85 -6.08
C GLY A 13 8.70 5.83 -4.91
N GLY A 14 8.36 5.18 -3.79
CA GLY A 14 9.24 5.08 -2.63
C GLY A 14 10.14 3.83 -2.60
N TRP A 15 9.68 2.69 -3.10
CA TRP A 15 10.33 1.41 -2.79
C TRP A 15 10.55 0.48 -3.99
N ALA A 16 10.27 0.90 -5.23
CA ALA A 16 10.43 0.01 -6.39
C ALA A 16 11.79 -0.73 -6.50
N PRO A 17 12.95 -0.13 -6.14
CA PRO A 17 14.24 -0.83 -6.24
C PRO A 17 14.39 -2.04 -5.30
N ILE A 18 13.60 -2.10 -4.23
CA ILE A 18 13.68 -3.18 -3.22
C ILE A 18 12.47 -4.12 -3.27
N LEU A 19 11.41 -3.75 -3.99
CA LEU A 19 10.23 -4.60 -4.14
C LEU A 19 10.51 -5.68 -5.18
N THR A 20 10.26 -6.94 -4.80
CA THR A 20 10.24 -8.05 -5.77
C THR A 20 9.07 -7.91 -6.74
N GLY A 21 7.95 -7.35 -6.28
CA GLY A 21 6.78 -7.08 -7.11
C GLY A 21 5.68 -6.37 -6.34
N LEU A 22 4.71 -5.83 -7.08
CA LEU A 22 3.48 -5.27 -6.55
C LEU A 22 2.31 -5.89 -7.30
N GLU A 23 1.35 -6.44 -6.57
CA GLU A 23 0.18 -7.10 -7.13
C GLU A 23 -1.09 -6.34 -6.74
N MET A 24 -1.95 -6.04 -7.71
CA MET A 24 -3.27 -5.45 -7.48
C MET A 24 -4.36 -6.48 -7.74
N LYS A 25 -5.14 -6.82 -6.71
CA LYS A 25 -6.26 -7.77 -6.80
C LYS A 25 -7.58 -7.01 -6.78
N PRO A 26 -8.44 -7.12 -7.81
CA PRO A 26 -9.80 -6.60 -7.74
C PRO A 26 -10.57 -7.25 -6.57
N GLY A 27 -10.99 -6.43 -5.62
CA GLY A 27 -11.80 -6.87 -4.48
C GLY A 27 -13.30 -6.87 -4.80
N LYS A 28 -14.06 -7.67 -4.05
CA LYS A 28 -15.53 -7.59 -4.01
C LYS A 28 -15.99 -6.71 -2.84
N SER A 29 -17.20 -6.15 -2.98
CA SER A 29 -17.92 -5.45 -1.90
C SER A 29 -17.18 -4.28 -1.26
N GLY A 30 -16.43 -3.49 -2.03
CA GLY A 30 -15.74 -2.29 -1.53
C GLY A 30 -14.60 -2.59 -0.56
N ARG A 31 -14.12 -3.85 -0.51
CA ARG A 31 -12.94 -4.27 0.25
C ARG A 31 -11.71 -3.54 -0.27
N PHE A 32 -10.93 -3.03 0.67
CA PHE A 32 -9.62 -2.45 0.41
C PHE A 32 -8.69 -2.92 1.53
N GLU A 33 -7.72 -3.73 1.16
CA GLU A 33 -6.75 -4.35 2.04
C GLU A 33 -5.37 -4.19 1.43
N VAL A 34 -4.38 -3.91 2.28
CA VAL A 34 -2.97 -3.84 1.90
C VAL A 34 -2.23 -4.85 2.75
N SER A 35 -1.40 -5.65 2.10
CA SER A 35 -0.57 -6.65 2.74
C SER A 35 0.86 -6.58 2.22
N VAL A 36 1.83 -6.91 3.08
CA VAL A 36 3.25 -7.04 2.74
C VAL A 36 3.68 -8.45 3.10
N ASP A 37 4.26 -9.18 2.16
CA ASP A 37 4.70 -10.57 2.36
C ASP A 37 3.61 -11.48 2.98
N GLY A 38 2.36 -11.24 2.58
CA GLY A 38 1.19 -11.97 3.09
C GLY A 38 0.63 -11.47 4.43
N GLU A 39 1.31 -10.57 5.12
CA GLU A 39 0.85 -9.96 6.38
C GLU A 39 -0.06 -8.75 6.11
N LEU A 40 -1.28 -8.78 6.65
CA LEU A 40 -2.25 -7.69 6.52
C LEU A 40 -1.78 -6.46 7.32
N VAL A 41 -1.50 -5.35 6.62
CA VAL A 41 -1.06 -4.08 7.24
C VAL A 41 -2.18 -3.04 7.32
N PHE A 42 -3.17 -3.12 6.44
CA PHE A 42 -4.31 -2.21 6.44
C PHE A 42 -5.58 -2.93 5.99
N SER A 43 -6.72 -2.64 6.64
CA SER A 43 -8.04 -3.05 6.17
C SER A 43 -9.07 -1.94 6.39
N LYS A 44 -9.67 -1.48 5.27
CA LYS A 44 -10.77 -0.51 5.28
C LYS A 44 -11.98 -1.05 6.06
N ALA A 45 -12.25 -2.35 5.95
CA ALA A 45 -13.38 -2.97 6.62
C ALA A 45 -13.18 -2.98 8.14
N ALA A 46 -11.96 -3.28 8.60
CA ALA A 46 -11.62 -3.27 10.02
C ALA A 46 -11.70 -1.86 10.62
N LEU A 47 -11.18 -0.85 9.91
CA LEU A 47 -11.15 0.54 10.38
C LEU A 47 -12.44 1.33 10.08
N LYS A 48 -13.37 0.75 9.31
CA LYS A 48 -14.61 1.37 8.83
C LYS A 48 -14.39 2.70 8.09
N ARG A 49 -13.23 2.89 7.47
CA ARG A 49 -12.86 4.09 6.69
C ARG A 49 -11.75 3.77 5.69
N HIS A 50 -11.61 4.61 4.66
CA HIS A 50 -10.46 4.52 3.75
C HIS A 50 -9.16 4.96 4.46
N ALA A 51 -8.03 4.55 3.90
CA ALA A 51 -6.72 5.05 4.28
C ALA A 51 -6.64 6.55 4.02
N ARG A 52 -6.01 7.29 4.94
CA ARG A 52 -5.69 8.71 4.80
C ARG A 52 -4.41 8.87 3.95
N PRO A 53 -4.19 10.04 3.33
CA PRO A 53 -2.94 10.32 2.63
C PRO A 53 -1.71 10.04 3.52
N GLY A 54 -0.73 9.30 3.00
CA GLY A 54 0.49 8.90 3.71
C GLY A 54 0.32 7.84 4.80
N GLU A 55 -0.90 7.42 5.15
CA GLU A 55 -1.12 6.41 6.19
C GLU A 55 -0.48 5.07 5.82
N ILE A 56 -0.65 4.64 4.57
CA ILE A 56 -0.07 3.38 4.09
C ILE A 56 1.46 3.47 4.07
N ALA A 57 2.04 4.55 3.55
CA ALA A 57 3.50 4.75 3.58
C ALA A 57 4.07 4.69 5.01
N GLY A 58 3.35 5.26 5.99
CA GLY A 58 3.68 5.17 7.40
C GLY A 58 3.61 3.73 7.96
N LEU A 59 2.65 2.92 7.51
CA LEU A 59 2.53 1.50 7.87
C LEU A 59 3.59 0.62 7.19
N LEU A 60 4.08 1.01 6.02
CA LEU A 60 5.10 0.29 5.26
C LEU A 60 6.52 0.58 5.76
N SER A 61 6.80 1.81 6.19
CA SER A 61 8.16 2.24 6.60
C SER A 61 8.83 1.33 7.64
N PRO A 62 8.14 0.83 8.69
CA PRO A 62 8.73 -0.11 9.64
C PRO A 62 9.15 -1.46 9.03
N LYS A 63 8.53 -1.86 7.91
CA LYS A 63 8.80 -3.15 7.23
C LYS A 63 9.80 -3.02 6.08
N LEU A 64 9.71 -1.92 5.33
CA LEU A 64 10.49 -1.70 4.11
C LEU A 64 11.67 -0.72 4.29
N GLY A 65 11.75 -0.06 5.44
CA GLY A 65 12.64 1.09 5.63
C GLY A 65 12.03 2.39 5.08
N PRO A 66 12.74 3.53 5.20
CA PRO A 66 12.28 4.80 4.66
C PRO A 66 12.12 4.73 3.13
N PRO A 67 11.26 5.57 2.52
CA PRO A 67 11.22 5.74 1.07
C PRO A 67 12.60 6.07 0.53
N LEU A 68 12.97 5.43 -0.58
CA LEU A 68 14.22 5.62 -1.27
C LEU A 68 14.09 6.79 -2.25
N ASP A 69 15.15 7.58 -2.37
CA ASP A 69 15.29 8.59 -3.42
C ASP A 69 16.00 7.94 -4.62
N TRP A 70 15.22 7.40 -5.55
CA TRP A 70 15.72 6.58 -6.66
C TRP A 70 15.19 7.02 -8.04
N ARG A 71 14.47 8.15 -8.10
CA ARG A 71 13.86 8.69 -9.32
C ARG A 71 14.53 9.98 -9.77
#